data_AF-A0A2T2RNR6-F1
#
_entry.id   AF-A0A2T2RNR6-F1
#
_cell.length_a   1.000
_cell.length_b   1.000
_cell.length_c   1.000
_cell.angle_alpha   90.00
_cell.angle_beta   90.00
_cell.angle_gamma   90.00
#
_symmetry.space_group_name_H-M   'P 1'
#
loop_
_entity.id
_entity.type
_entity.pdbx_description
1 polymer ?
#
loop_
_entity_poly.entity_id
_entity_poly.type
_entity_poly.pdbx_seq_one_letter_code
_entity_poly.pdbx_strand_id
1 'polypeptide(L)'
;MDIRARIEYSSNVTEQLKGTLDYYLSSSHNLLIVEAKREDLDNGFTQLAVELIAVQQWLETEEPLFGAIATGTIWQFGIFDPLKQEVNQDLNLDRVPADLHELLAIFLVNILE
;
A
#
# COMPACT_ATOMS: atom_id res chain seq x y z
N MET A 1 13.41 -15.57 -5.26
CA MET A 1 12.79 -14.52 -4.44
C MET A 1 11.37 -14.97 -4.13
N ASP A 2 10.94 -14.93 -2.86
CA ASP A 2 9.61 -15.40 -2.44
C ASP A 2 8.75 -14.17 -2.11
N ILE A 3 7.70 -13.93 -2.90
CA ILE A 3 6.72 -12.86 -2.69
C ILE A 3 5.44 -13.53 -2.21
N ARG A 4 4.90 -13.07 -1.08
CA ARG A 4 3.64 -13.57 -0.52
C ARG A 4 2.55 -12.54 -0.72
N ALA A 5 1.50 -12.94 -1.43
CA ALA A 5 0.29 -12.16 -1.63
C ALA A 5 -0.84 -12.72 -0.76
N ARG A 6 -1.52 -11.85 -0.02
CA ARG A 6 -2.75 -12.16 0.70
C ARG A 6 -3.86 -11.25 0.19
N ILE A 7 -4.97 -11.85 -0.21
CA ILE A 7 -6.17 -11.16 -0.73
C ILE A 7 -7.19 -11.12 0.40
N GLU A 8 -7.89 -10.00 0.56
CA GLU A 8 -8.88 -9.79 1.62
C GLU A 8 -8.29 -10.13 3.00
N TYR A 9 -7.15 -9.51 3.32
CA TYR A 9 -6.46 -9.79 4.57
C TYR A 9 -7.22 -9.17 5.73
N SER A 10 -8.03 -10.00 6.40
CA SER A 10 -8.78 -9.61 7.58
C SER A 10 -7.82 -9.33 8.73
N SER A 11 -7.75 -8.07 9.16
CA SER A 11 -6.95 -7.69 10.32
C SER A 11 -7.88 -7.42 11.50
N ASN A 12 -7.84 -8.29 12.52
CA ASN A 12 -8.29 -7.94 13.88
C ASN A 12 -7.09 -7.44 14.71
N VAL A 13 -6.19 -6.70 14.08
CA VAL A 13 -4.80 -6.60 14.53
C VAL A 13 -4.58 -5.41 15.46
N THR A 14 -5.36 -4.34 15.32
CA THR A 14 -5.39 -3.22 16.27
C THR A 14 -6.83 -2.70 16.46
N GLU A 15 -7.11 -2.03 17.57
CA GLU A 15 -8.40 -1.31 17.80
C GLU A 15 -8.71 -0.28 16.70
N GLN A 16 -7.68 0.17 15.97
CA GLN A 16 -7.74 1.21 14.95
C GLN A 16 -7.97 0.65 13.55
N LEU A 17 -7.50 -0.58 13.26
CA LEU A 17 -7.72 -1.25 11.97
C LEU A 17 -8.93 -2.18 12.04
N LYS A 18 -10.13 -1.59 12.04
CA LYS A 18 -11.40 -2.33 11.93
C LYS A 18 -11.75 -2.50 10.46
N GLY A 19 -11.13 -3.47 9.79
CA GLY A 19 -11.33 -3.67 8.35
C GLY A 19 -10.54 -4.82 7.73
N THR A 20 -10.69 -4.95 6.42
CA THR A 20 -10.01 -5.93 5.57
C THR A 20 -9.19 -5.16 4.55
N LEU A 21 -7.90 -5.48 4.41
CA LEU A 21 -7.07 -4.95 3.33
C LEU A 21 -7.38 -5.71 2.05
N ASP A 22 -7.59 -5.02 0.92
CA ASP A 22 -7.86 -5.71 -0.35
C ASP A 22 -6.67 -6.57 -0.78
N TYR A 23 -5.44 -6.03 -0.68
CA TYR A 23 -4.21 -6.80 -0.87
C TYR A 23 -3.10 -6.42 0.10
N TYR A 24 -2.41 -7.44 0.60
CA TYR A 24 -1.17 -7.34 1.37
C TYR A 24 -0.08 -8.15 0.65
N LEU A 25 0.93 -7.46 0.11
CA LEU A 25 2.04 -8.07 -0.61
C LEU A 25 3.34 -7.86 0.18
N SER A 26 4.00 -8.95 0.59
CA SER A 26 5.24 -8.88 1.36
C SER A 26 6.38 -9.62 0.65
N SER A 27 7.56 -9.00 0.64
CA SER A 27 8.85 -9.64 0.34
C SER A 27 9.71 -9.72 1.62
N SER A 28 10.99 -10.07 1.47
CA SER A 28 11.95 -10.08 2.58
C SER A 28 12.26 -8.71 3.16
N HIS A 29 12.10 -7.62 2.37
CA HIS A 29 12.50 -6.27 2.78
C HIS A 29 11.39 -5.23 2.64
N ASN A 30 10.34 -5.54 1.88
CA ASN A 30 9.35 -4.53 1.50
C ASN A 30 7.93 -5.05 1.66
N LEU A 31 7.03 -4.12 1.98
CA LEU A 31 5.61 -4.36 2.12
C LEU A 31 4.81 -3.37 1.28
N LEU A 32 3.85 -3.89 0.51
CA LEU A 32 2.86 -3.11 -0.21
C LEU A 32 1.44 -3.46 0.27
N ILE A 33 0.69 -2.43 0.64
CA ILE A 33 -0.76 -2.51 0.87
C ILE A 33 -1.46 -1.91 -0.35
N VAL A 34 -2.49 -2.57 -0.87
CA VAL A 34 -3.31 -2.04 -1.98
C VAL A 34 -4.77 -2.01 -1.57
N GLU A 35 -5.41 -0.86 -1.78
CA GLU A 35 -6.84 -0.63 -1.58
C GLU A 35 -7.53 -0.35 -2.93
N ALA A 36 -8.53 -1.14 -3.29
CA ALA A 36 -9.31 -0.98 -4.50
C ALA A 36 -10.55 -0.10 -4.22
N LYS A 37 -10.63 1.07 -4.87
CA LYS A 37 -11.76 2.01 -4.74
C LYS A 37 -12.46 2.20 -6.08
N ARG A 38 -13.74 2.61 -6.04
CA ARG A 38 -14.51 2.86 -7.26
C ARG A 38 -14.08 4.16 -7.94
N GLU A 39 -14.12 5.28 -7.23
CA GLU A 39 -13.88 6.61 -7.84
C GLU A 39 -13.25 7.63 -6.87
N ASP A 40 -13.38 7.44 -5.55
CA ASP A 40 -12.96 8.41 -4.55
C ASP A 40 -11.53 8.14 -4.05
N LEU A 41 -10.56 8.70 -4.78
CA LEU A 41 -9.13 8.57 -4.46
C LEU A 41 -8.76 9.31 -3.17
N ASP A 42 -9.33 10.49 -2.91
CA ASP A 42 -8.97 11.32 -1.76
C ASP A 42 -9.40 10.68 -0.42
N ASN A 43 -10.65 10.24 -0.33
CA ASN A 43 -11.11 9.51 0.85
C ASN A 43 -10.46 8.13 0.94
N GLY A 44 -10.19 7.50 -0.21
CA GLY A 44 -9.38 6.31 -0.27
C GLY A 44 -8.02 6.53 0.40
N PHE A 45 -7.32 7.62 0.06
CA PHE A 45 -5.95 7.84 0.53
C PHE A 45 -5.90 8.07 2.03
N THR A 46 -6.90 8.77 2.56
CA THR A 46 -7.06 8.92 4.01
C THR A 46 -7.21 7.56 4.70
N GLN A 47 -7.98 6.62 4.13
CA GLN A 47 -8.09 5.25 4.65
C GLN A 47 -6.74 4.52 4.58
N LEU A 48 -6.08 4.54 3.42
CA LEU A 48 -4.78 3.90 3.22
C LEU A 48 -3.73 4.44 4.21
N ALA A 49 -3.71 5.74 4.47
CA ALA A 49 -2.80 6.37 5.43
C ALA A 49 -3.00 5.80 6.85
N VAL A 50 -4.25 5.67 7.29
CA VAL A 50 -4.58 5.06 8.58
C VAL A 50 -4.16 3.60 8.62
N GLU A 51 -4.35 2.87 7.51
CA GLU A 51 -3.97 1.47 7.40
C GLU A 51 -2.46 1.24 7.45
N LEU A 52 -1.68 2.06 6.74
CA LEU A 52 -0.22 2.02 6.79
C LEU A 52 0.30 2.26 8.22
N ILE A 53 -0.26 3.23 8.94
CA ILE A 53 0.13 3.52 10.33
C ILE A 53 -0.16 2.32 11.23
N ALA A 54 -1.35 1.75 11.15
CA ALA A 54 -1.73 0.63 12.01
C ALA A 54 -0.99 -0.66 11.66
N VAL A 55 -0.67 -0.90 10.37
CA VAL A 55 0.19 -2.02 9.96
C VAL A 55 1.62 -1.81 10.45
N GLN A 56 2.16 -0.59 10.40
CA GLN A 56 3.48 -0.30 10.97
C GLN A 56 3.53 -0.61 12.47
N GLN A 57 2.53 -0.15 13.22
CA GLN A 57 2.42 -0.43 14.66
C GLN A 57 2.35 -1.93 14.96
N TRP A 58 1.67 -2.69 14.12
CA TRP A 58 1.58 -4.14 14.27
C TRP A 58 2.91 -4.86 13.98
N LEU A 59 3.58 -4.46 12.91
CA LEU A 59 4.84 -5.08 12.50
C LEU A 59 6.01 -4.68 13.40
N GLU A 60 5.86 -3.61 14.20
CA GLU A 60 6.91 -3.04 15.04
C GLU A 60 8.19 -2.77 14.24
N THR A 61 8.04 -2.32 12.99
CA THR A 61 9.14 -2.08 12.05
C THR A 61 9.47 -0.59 11.93
N GLU A 62 10.74 -0.29 11.70
CA GLU A 62 11.22 1.05 11.33
C GLU A 62 11.34 1.23 9.80
N GLU A 63 11.13 0.15 9.03
CA GLU A 63 11.20 0.19 7.57
C GLU A 63 10.01 0.95 6.95
N PRO A 64 10.22 1.72 5.88
CA PRO A 64 9.14 2.37 5.14
C PRO A 64 8.08 1.38 4.65
N LEU A 65 6.81 1.77 4.77
CA LEU A 65 5.70 0.98 4.23
C LEU A 65 5.12 1.66 3.00
N PHE A 66 4.91 0.87 1.95
CA PHE A 66 4.35 1.35 0.69
C PHE A 66 2.86 1.05 0.63
N GLY A 67 2.11 2.00 0.10
CA GLY A 67 0.67 1.89 -0.12
C GLY A 67 0.29 2.29 -1.54
N ALA A 68 -0.77 1.70 -2.06
CA ALA A 68 -1.36 2.08 -3.33
C ALA A 68 -2.89 2.08 -3.26
N ILE A 69 -3.50 3.04 -3.94
CA ILE A 69 -4.93 3.05 -4.21
C ILE A 69 -5.15 2.83 -5.67
N ALA A 70 -5.94 1.82 -5.98
CA ALA A 70 -6.31 1.48 -7.34
C ALA A 70 -7.79 1.78 -7.54
N THR A 71 -8.10 2.59 -8.54
CA THR A 71 -9.38 2.53 -9.24
C THR A 71 -9.25 1.63 -10.44
N GLY A 72 -10.36 1.28 -11.09
CA GLY A 72 -10.35 0.38 -12.25
C GLY A 72 -9.36 0.78 -13.36
N THR A 73 -8.95 2.05 -13.44
CA THR A 73 -8.02 2.56 -14.47
C THR A 73 -6.88 3.44 -13.95
N ILE A 74 -6.86 3.82 -12.67
CA ILE A 74 -5.87 4.77 -12.11
C ILE A 74 -5.28 4.20 -10.82
N TRP A 75 -3.97 4.33 -10.64
CA TRP A 75 -3.25 4.03 -9.41
C TRP A 75 -2.67 5.32 -8.83
N GLN A 76 -2.69 5.42 -7.50
CA GLN A 76 -2.04 6.49 -6.74
C GLN A 76 -1.26 5.88 -5.60
N PHE A 77 -0.07 6.42 -5.33
CA PHE A 77 0.89 5.86 -4.38
C PHE A 77 1.04 6.68 -3.10
N GLY A 78 1.45 6.00 -2.04
CA GLY A 78 1.85 6.63 -0.79
C GLY A 78 2.94 5.85 -0.08
N ILE A 79 3.68 6.55 0.77
CA ILE A 79 4.73 5.96 1.61
C ILE A 79 4.55 6.47 3.03
N PHE A 80 4.56 5.55 4.00
CA PHE A 80 4.69 5.90 5.40
C PHE A 80 6.16 5.80 5.83
N ASP A 81 6.68 6.90 6.37
CA ASP A 81 8.01 6.99 6.99
C ASP A 81 7.85 6.87 8.52
N PRO A 82 8.19 5.72 9.13
CA PRO A 82 7.99 5.51 10.56
C PRO A 82 8.88 6.40 11.43
N LEU A 83 10.04 6.82 10.92
CA LEU A 83 11.00 7.66 11.65
C LEU A 83 10.50 9.10 11.75
N LYS A 84 9.82 9.61 10.71
CA LYS A 84 9.21 10.95 10.70
C LYS A 84 7.75 10.95 11.18
N GLN A 85 7.11 9.78 11.23
CA GLN A 85 5.68 9.62 11.45
C GLN A 85 4.83 10.38 10.43
N GLU A 86 5.26 10.37 9.18
CA GLU A 86 4.62 11.10 8.08
C GLU A 86 4.15 10.13 7.00
N VAL A 87 2.92 10.33 6.51
CA VAL A 87 2.44 9.68 5.28
C VAL A 87 2.58 10.69 4.15
N ASN A 88 3.35 10.32 3.14
CA ASN A 88 3.54 11.12 1.93
C ASN A 88 2.67 10.55 0.80
N GLN A 89 1.82 11.39 0.24
CA GLN A 89 1.01 11.08 -0.94
C GLN A 89 1.77 11.49 -2.20
N ASP A 90 1.90 10.57 -3.16
CA ASP A 90 2.27 10.95 -4.52
C ASP A 90 1.03 11.50 -5.25
N LEU A 91 1.17 12.70 -5.81
CA LEU A 91 0.12 13.36 -6.57
C LEU A 91 0.08 12.89 -8.04
N ASN A 92 1.05 12.09 -8.46
CA ASN A 92 1.00 11.42 -9.76
C ASN A 92 -0.11 10.36 -9.79
N LEU A 93 -0.80 10.28 -10.93
CA LEU A 93 -1.89 9.34 -11.18
C LEU A 93 -1.53 8.45 -12.37
N ASP A 94 -1.15 7.21 -12.08
CA ASP A 94 -0.68 6.26 -13.08
C ASP A 94 -1.84 5.49 -13.71
N ARG A 95 -1.87 5.32 -15.04
CA ARG A 95 -3.00 4.67 -15.73
C ARG A 95 -2.73 3.18 -16.00
N VAL A 96 -3.74 2.34 -15.78
CA VAL A 96 -3.65 0.87 -15.96
C VAL A 96 -4.77 0.42 -16.92
N PRO A 97 -4.54 -0.50 -17.90
CA PRO A 97 -3.41 -1.41 -18.07
C PRO A 97 -2.31 -0.96 -19.05
N ALA A 98 -2.39 0.25 -19.60
CA ALA A 98 -1.39 0.76 -20.55
C ALA A 98 0.03 0.66 -19.98
N ASP A 99 0.17 0.91 -18.67
CA ASP A 99 1.46 0.96 -17.97
C ASP A 99 1.61 -0.19 -16.97
N LEU A 100 0.83 -1.28 -17.07
CA LEU A 100 0.87 -2.40 -16.12
C LEU A 100 2.27 -3.05 -16.06
N HIS A 101 2.98 -3.08 -17.18
CA HIS A 101 4.35 -3.61 -17.25
C HIS A 101 5.38 -2.69 -16.58
N GLU A 102 5.11 -1.38 -16.58
CA GLU A 102 5.94 -0.34 -15.97
C GLU A 102 5.66 -0.22 -14.47
N LEU A 103 4.40 -0.38 -14.06
CA LEU A 103 3.98 -0.52 -12.66
C LEU A 103 4.53 -1.79 -12.02
N LEU A 104 4.43 -2.94 -12.69
CA LEU A 104 5.09 -4.16 -12.23
C LEU A 104 6.61 -3.95 -12.16
N ALA A 105 7.21 -3.18 -13.06
CA ALA A 105 8.63 -2.83 -12.97
C ALA A 105 8.96 -1.90 -11.78
N ILE A 106 8.11 -0.92 -11.44
CA ILE A 106 8.27 -0.06 -10.25
C ILE A 106 8.10 -0.88 -8.97
N PHE A 107 7.07 -1.73 -8.90
CA PHE A 107 6.86 -2.64 -7.78
C PHE A 107 7.99 -3.64 -7.64
N LEU A 108 8.51 -4.17 -8.74
CA LEU A 108 9.63 -5.09 -8.68
C LEU A 108 10.89 -4.31 -8.30
N VAL A 109 11.29 -3.25 -9.00
CA VAL A 109 12.56 -2.56 -8.72
C VAL A 109 12.65 -1.98 -7.29
N ASN A 110 11.57 -1.41 -6.75
CA ASN A 110 11.60 -0.83 -5.39
C ASN A 110 11.32 -1.84 -4.26
N ILE A 111 10.79 -3.04 -4.55
CA ILE A 111 10.71 -4.15 -3.58
C ILE A 111 11.99 -5.01 -3.60
N LEU A 112 12.82 -4.88 -4.65
CA LEU A 112 13.98 -5.71 -4.96
C LEU A 112 15.34 -5.11 -4.60
N GLU A 113 15.43 -3.86 -4.14
CA GLU A 113 16.63 -3.32 -3.47
C GLU A 113 16.52 -3.42 -1.95
#